data_AF-A0A7C3GW63-F1
#
_entry.id   AF-A0A7C3GW63-F1
#
_cell.length_a   1.000
_cell.length_b   1.000
_cell.length_c   1.000
_cell.angle_alpha   90.00
_cell.angle_beta   90.00
_cell.angle_gamma   90.00
#
_symmetry.space_group_name_H-M   'P 1'
#
loop_
_entity.id
_entity.type
_entity.pdbx_description
1 polymer ?
#
loop_
_entity_poly.entity_id
_entity_poly.type
_entity_poly.pdbx_seq_one_letter_code
_entity_poly.pdbx_strand_id
1 'polypeptide(L)'
;MTTLAKYGQSKTITFELFNQDGLTFQKAATFSAGDVVIMKDEGAEANTANLPTDEGRGYSLVLTAAEMTAARIRIYIEDASATQVWLDTSIDLETYGNASAEHAFDLDTATVTLAAVTHTGAVIPTVTTLTGHTPQTGDNYARLGAPAGVSISADIADVPTVAEFNARTILAASYFDPSTDTVTVGTNNDKSGYSLTQTFPANFSDMSITVTTGQVTVGTNNDKTGYSISGTKQTLDALNDIAATAIVSGGAINTTSGAVDNVTTVATTTTNTDMRGTDGANTTTPPTAAAIADSVWDEIITGAAHNTTNSAGYRIKRTSDLMYNNSTVNDASATTLTFVTALTETDTDFFKGQLCVFTSGSLIGQARVVDAYNGTTKAFTFLDGYTQAPANGDSFLMYITHLHSSEEIAQQTRTEMDANSTQLAKLGTPAADVSADIAAVKAETASIQAETTPIKTKTDQLTFTKSNELDANTKSINSATVTGDGNATPWDGI
;
A
#
# COMPACT_ATOMS: atom_id res chain seq x y z
N MET A 1 -70.02 39.53 -21.06
CA MET A 1 -70.42 38.36 -21.88
C MET A 1 -71.04 38.90 -23.13
N THR A 2 -70.45 38.62 -24.30
CA THR A 2 -70.94 39.19 -25.56
C THR A 2 -72.10 38.38 -26.11
N THR A 3 -73.19 39.04 -26.49
CA THR A 3 -74.37 38.37 -27.05
C THR A 3 -74.51 38.69 -28.54
N LEU A 4 -74.69 37.67 -29.38
CA LEU A 4 -74.88 37.86 -30.82
C LEU A 4 -76.27 38.40 -31.16
N ALA A 5 -76.35 39.32 -32.11
CA ALA A 5 -77.60 39.91 -32.59
C ALA A 5 -77.60 40.10 -34.10
N LYS A 6 -78.75 40.12 -34.76
CA LYS A 6 -78.79 40.38 -36.19
C LYS A 6 -78.56 41.87 -36.49
N TYR A 7 -77.64 42.17 -37.41
CA TYR A 7 -77.33 43.55 -37.79
C TYR A 7 -78.56 44.27 -38.35
N GLY A 8 -78.78 45.50 -37.90
CA GLY A 8 -79.84 46.37 -38.40
C GLY A 8 -81.26 45.88 -38.11
N GLN A 9 -81.43 44.93 -37.18
CA GLN A 9 -82.73 44.47 -36.70
C GLN A 9 -82.90 44.80 -35.22
N SER A 10 -84.09 45.25 -34.83
CA SER A 10 -84.38 45.58 -33.44
C SER A 10 -84.20 44.35 -32.54
N LYS A 11 -83.63 44.55 -31.35
CA LYS A 11 -83.41 43.49 -30.38
C LYS A 11 -83.76 43.97 -28.98
N THR A 12 -84.56 43.18 -28.28
CA THR A 12 -84.75 43.31 -26.84
C THR A 12 -83.62 42.58 -26.13
N ILE A 13 -82.81 43.31 -25.39
CA ILE A 13 -81.84 42.73 -24.47
C ILE A 13 -82.45 42.64 -23.08
N THR A 14 -82.03 41.66 -22.30
CA THR A 14 -82.41 41.52 -20.90
C THR A 14 -81.17 41.45 -20.05
N PHE A 15 -81.23 42.04 -18.86
CA PHE A 15 -80.10 42.10 -17.94
C PHE A 15 -80.60 42.21 -16.50
N GLU A 16 -79.71 41.93 -15.58
CA GLU A 16 -79.96 42.03 -14.15
C GLU A 16 -79.06 43.12 -13.58
N LEU A 17 -79.59 43.88 -12.63
CA LEU A 17 -78.80 44.82 -11.84
C LEU A 17 -78.62 44.27 -10.45
N PHE A 18 -77.53 44.67 -9.80
CA PHE A 18 -77.24 44.32 -8.41
C PHE A 18 -77.24 45.58 -7.56
N ASN A 19 -77.65 45.44 -6.30
CA ASN A 19 -77.42 46.47 -5.30
C ASN A 19 -75.91 46.71 -5.12
N GLN A 20 -75.52 47.80 -4.47
CA GLN A 20 -74.12 48.12 -4.20
C GLN A 20 -73.34 47.01 -3.49
N ASP A 21 -74.03 46.09 -2.80
CA ASP A 21 -73.42 44.93 -2.17
C ASP A 21 -72.89 43.88 -3.16
N GLY A 22 -73.32 43.93 -4.43
CA GLY A 22 -72.97 43.00 -5.49
C GLY A 22 -73.50 41.58 -5.31
N LEU A 23 -74.32 41.34 -4.28
CA LEU A 23 -74.79 40.01 -3.89
C LEU A 23 -76.29 39.82 -4.14
N THR A 24 -77.07 40.90 -4.07
CA THR A 24 -78.52 40.85 -4.24
C THR A 24 -78.96 41.62 -5.48
N PHE A 25 -79.92 41.06 -6.22
CA PHE A 25 -80.49 41.74 -7.39
C PHE A 25 -81.24 42.99 -6.97
N GLN A 26 -80.99 44.10 -7.67
CA GLN A 26 -81.72 45.33 -7.49
C GLN A 26 -83.07 45.24 -8.20
N LYS A 27 -84.15 45.47 -7.45
CA LYS A 27 -85.53 45.45 -7.93
C LYS A 27 -86.09 46.88 -7.90
N ALA A 28 -86.90 47.25 -8.90
CA ALA A 28 -87.46 48.60 -9.04
C ALA A 28 -86.43 49.74 -9.15
N ALA A 29 -85.34 49.53 -9.89
CA ALA A 29 -84.43 50.60 -10.27
C ALA A 29 -85.18 51.65 -11.12
N THR A 30 -84.93 52.94 -10.83
CA THR A 30 -85.48 54.04 -11.62
C THR A 30 -84.39 54.55 -12.56
N PHE A 31 -84.63 54.48 -13.86
CA PHE A 31 -83.69 54.97 -14.87
C PHE A 31 -84.12 56.35 -15.37
N SER A 32 -83.14 57.24 -15.51
CA SER A 32 -83.24 58.57 -16.11
C SER A 32 -82.46 58.62 -17.43
N ALA A 33 -82.77 59.61 -18.27
CA ALA A 33 -81.97 59.85 -19.48
C ALA A 33 -80.53 60.24 -19.07
N GLY A 34 -79.56 59.43 -19.49
CA GLY A 34 -78.16 59.54 -19.07
C GLY A 34 -77.64 58.28 -18.36
N ASP A 35 -78.52 57.51 -17.71
CA ASP A 35 -78.12 56.29 -16.99
C ASP A 35 -77.79 55.13 -17.95
N VAL A 36 -78.32 55.16 -19.17
CA VAL A 36 -78.06 54.13 -20.18
C VAL A 36 -77.59 54.73 -21.47
N VAL A 37 -76.28 54.60 -21.71
CA VAL A 37 -75.61 55.10 -22.89
C VAL A 37 -75.16 53.94 -23.78
N ILE A 38 -75.31 54.15 -25.08
CA ILE A 38 -74.89 53.23 -26.12
C ILE A 38 -73.67 53.80 -26.83
N MET A 39 -72.68 52.95 -26.99
CA MET A 39 -71.49 53.17 -27.80
C MET A 39 -71.50 52.17 -28.96
N LYS A 40 -71.38 52.68 -30.18
CA LYS A 40 -71.32 51.88 -31.40
C LYS A 40 -69.93 51.96 -32.01
N ASP A 41 -69.30 50.82 -32.26
CA ASP A 41 -67.98 50.69 -32.91
C ASP A 41 -66.93 51.63 -32.30
N GLU A 42 -66.85 51.67 -30.97
CA GLU A 42 -65.95 52.57 -30.20
C GLU A 42 -66.13 54.07 -30.50
N GLY A 43 -67.27 54.46 -31.07
CA GLY A 43 -67.64 55.85 -31.36
C GLY A 43 -68.06 56.65 -30.13
N ALA A 44 -68.57 57.87 -30.37
CA ALA A 44 -69.07 58.72 -29.29
C ALA A 44 -70.29 58.10 -28.59
N GLU A 45 -70.31 58.16 -27.27
CA GLU A 45 -71.44 57.70 -26.44
C GLU A 45 -72.67 58.59 -26.69
N ALA A 46 -73.81 57.94 -26.82
CA ALA A 46 -75.11 58.60 -26.95
C ALA A 46 -76.11 57.93 -26.02
N ASN A 47 -77.13 58.66 -25.58
CA ASN A 47 -78.23 58.04 -24.85
C ASN A 47 -78.96 57.04 -25.74
N THR A 48 -79.36 55.92 -25.15
CA THR A 48 -80.29 54.99 -25.80
C THR A 48 -81.64 55.65 -26.06
N ALA A 49 -82.30 55.24 -27.14
CA ALA A 49 -83.58 55.81 -27.55
C ALA A 49 -84.72 55.46 -26.58
N ASN A 50 -84.64 54.27 -25.95
CA ASN A 50 -85.59 53.80 -24.95
C ASN A 50 -84.87 53.64 -23.60
N LEU A 51 -85.59 53.82 -22.50
CA LEU A 51 -85.10 53.47 -21.16
C LEU A 51 -85.43 52.00 -20.83
N PRO A 52 -84.64 51.35 -19.95
CA PRO A 52 -84.96 49.99 -19.52
C PRO A 52 -86.33 49.90 -18.84
N THR A 53 -87.01 48.78 -19.06
CA THR A 53 -88.29 48.41 -18.45
C THR A 53 -88.06 47.33 -17.39
N ASP A 54 -88.70 47.45 -16.23
CA ASP A 54 -88.63 46.45 -15.16
C ASP A 54 -89.52 45.24 -15.50
N GLU A 55 -88.93 44.05 -15.53
CA GLU A 55 -89.59 42.75 -15.77
C GLU A 55 -89.76 41.95 -14.46
N GLY A 56 -89.55 42.59 -13.31
CA GLY A 56 -89.82 42.11 -11.95
C GLY A 56 -88.61 41.51 -11.24
N ARG A 57 -87.78 40.71 -11.92
CA ARG A 57 -86.50 40.16 -11.38
C ARG A 57 -85.26 40.68 -12.08
N GLY A 58 -85.43 41.31 -13.24
CA GLY A 58 -84.41 41.93 -14.06
C GLY A 58 -85.09 42.93 -14.99
N TYR A 59 -84.34 43.47 -15.94
CA TYR A 59 -84.77 44.56 -16.79
C TYR A 59 -84.62 44.18 -18.26
N SER A 60 -85.45 44.76 -19.10
CA SER A 60 -85.35 44.65 -20.55
C SER A 60 -85.07 46.02 -21.17
N LEU A 61 -84.28 46.05 -22.24
CA LEU A 61 -84.08 47.25 -23.05
C LEU A 61 -84.28 46.90 -24.51
N VAL A 62 -85.17 47.61 -25.19
CA VAL A 62 -85.39 47.46 -26.62
C VAL A 62 -84.46 48.41 -27.36
N LEU A 63 -83.50 47.83 -28.07
CA LEU A 63 -82.67 48.54 -29.02
C LEU A 63 -83.37 48.56 -30.37
N THR A 64 -83.50 49.74 -30.94
CA THR A 64 -84.09 49.93 -32.27
C THR A 64 -83.20 49.33 -33.35
N ALA A 65 -83.78 49.06 -34.53
CA ALA A 65 -83.01 48.59 -35.69
C ALA A 65 -81.83 49.52 -36.02
N ALA A 66 -82.01 50.84 -35.90
CA ALA A 66 -80.95 51.83 -36.11
C ALA A 66 -79.89 51.80 -35.00
N GLU A 67 -80.26 51.52 -33.75
CA GLU A 67 -79.29 51.26 -32.69
C GLU A 67 -78.44 50.02 -32.99
N MET A 68 -79.03 49.03 -33.66
CA MET A 68 -78.40 47.76 -34.03
C MET A 68 -77.60 47.78 -35.35
N THR A 69 -77.36 48.95 -35.98
CA THR A 69 -76.51 49.08 -37.18
C THR A 69 -75.05 49.44 -36.83
N ALA A 70 -74.34 48.53 -36.18
CA ALA A 70 -72.91 48.63 -35.88
C ALA A 70 -72.32 47.23 -35.75
N ALA A 71 -71.01 47.06 -35.96
CA ALA A 71 -70.38 45.75 -35.83
C ALA A 71 -70.39 45.30 -34.37
N ARG A 72 -69.98 46.20 -33.47
CA ARG A 72 -69.97 46.01 -32.02
C ARG A 72 -70.69 47.14 -31.33
N ILE A 73 -71.51 46.77 -30.35
CA ILE A 73 -72.32 47.71 -29.58
C ILE A 73 -72.06 47.42 -28.11
N ARG A 74 -71.60 48.43 -27.39
CA ARG A 74 -71.49 48.37 -25.93
C ARG A 74 -72.52 49.30 -25.32
N ILE A 75 -73.22 48.81 -24.31
CA ILE A 75 -74.19 49.59 -23.56
C ILE A 75 -73.68 49.67 -22.15
N TYR A 76 -73.45 50.89 -21.67
CA TYR A 76 -73.13 51.16 -20.29
C TYR A 76 -74.42 51.54 -19.57
N ILE A 77 -74.61 50.93 -18.42
CA ILE A 77 -75.75 51.13 -17.55
C ILE A 77 -75.15 51.56 -16.21
N GLU A 78 -75.25 52.83 -15.91
CA GLU A 78 -74.61 53.48 -14.77
C GLU A 78 -75.65 54.26 -13.97
N ASP A 79 -75.57 54.22 -12.64
CA ASP A 79 -76.45 55.06 -11.82
C ASP A 79 -75.84 56.46 -11.71
N ALA A 80 -76.23 57.35 -12.62
CA ALA A 80 -75.67 58.70 -12.68
C ALA A 80 -76.21 59.62 -11.56
N SER A 81 -76.95 59.08 -10.59
CA SER A 81 -77.40 59.81 -9.39
C SER A 81 -76.22 60.22 -8.51
N ALA A 82 -76.36 61.32 -7.76
CA ALA A 82 -75.31 61.84 -6.87
C ALA A 82 -74.86 60.85 -5.76
N THR A 83 -75.65 59.80 -5.50
CA THR A 83 -75.27 58.67 -4.66
C THR A 83 -75.73 57.41 -5.37
N GLN A 84 -74.77 56.60 -5.82
CA GLN A 84 -75.04 55.33 -6.51
C GLN A 84 -75.92 54.43 -5.65
N VAL A 85 -76.93 53.80 -6.24
CA VAL A 85 -77.88 52.90 -5.56
C VAL A 85 -77.71 51.46 -6.05
N TRP A 86 -77.25 51.29 -7.29
CA TRP A 86 -76.96 50.00 -7.90
C TRP A 86 -75.62 50.01 -8.62
N LEU A 87 -75.02 48.83 -8.78
CA LEU A 87 -73.70 48.71 -9.40
C LEU A 87 -73.79 48.94 -10.90
N ASP A 88 -72.85 49.73 -11.41
CA ASP A 88 -72.70 49.97 -12.84
C ASP A 88 -72.35 48.67 -13.55
N THR A 89 -72.89 48.51 -14.76
CA THR A 89 -72.64 47.33 -15.58
C THR A 89 -72.60 47.68 -17.05
N SER A 90 -72.06 46.77 -17.85
CA SER A 90 -71.99 46.94 -19.28
C SER A 90 -72.38 45.67 -20.01
N ILE A 91 -73.06 45.83 -21.14
CA ILE A 91 -73.47 44.74 -22.02
C ILE A 91 -72.80 44.92 -23.36
N ASP A 92 -72.17 43.84 -23.83
CA ASP A 92 -71.54 43.77 -25.14
C ASP A 92 -72.40 42.99 -26.11
N LEU A 93 -72.58 43.54 -27.30
CA LEU A 93 -73.28 42.94 -28.42
C LEU A 93 -72.38 42.95 -29.64
N GLU A 94 -72.36 41.82 -30.33
CA GLU A 94 -71.74 41.67 -31.66
C GLU A 94 -72.84 41.36 -32.66
N THR A 95 -72.81 42.02 -33.80
CA THR A 95 -73.84 41.79 -34.83
C THR A 95 -73.40 40.74 -35.85
N TYR A 96 -74.37 40.06 -36.46
CA TYR A 96 -74.14 39.12 -37.55
C TYR A 96 -75.09 39.34 -38.75
N GLY A 97 -74.76 38.71 -39.89
CA GLY A 97 -75.65 38.61 -41.05
C GLY A 97 -75.67 39.82 -42.00
N ASN A 98 -74.69 40.73 -41.86
CA ASN A 98 -74.48 41.83 -42.81
C ASN A 98 -72.98 42.05 -43.01
N ALA A 99 -72.56 42.54 -44.18
CA ALA A 99 -71.14 42.80 -44.46
C ALA A 99 -70.51 43.85 -43.50
N SER A 100 -71.32 44.74 -42.92
CA SER A 100 -70.90 45.72 -41.91
C SER A 100 -71.11 45.25 -40.47
N ALA A 101 -71.52 44.00 -40.27
CA ALA A 101 -71.59 43.35 -38.96
C ALA A 101 -70.21 42.80 -38.56
N GLU A 102 -69.99 42.52 -37.28
CA GLU A 102 -68.74 41.85 -36.84
C GLU A 102 -68.61 40.48 -37.52
N HIS A 103 -69.73 39.76 -37.66
CA HIS A 103 -69.79 38.47 -38.33
C HIS A 103 -70.61 38.56 -39.61
N ALA A 104 -69.95 38.64 -40.76
CA ALA A 104 -70.64 38.75 -42.05
C ALA A 104 -71.55 37.54 -42.38
N PHE A 105 -71.32 36.39 -41.75
CA PHE A 105 -72.10 35.18 -41.95
C PHE A 105 -73.52 35.33 -41.38
N ASP A 106 -74.54 35.05 -42.21
CA ASP A 106 -75.93 35.02 -41.74
C ASP A 106 -76.27 33.64 -41.18
N LEU A 107 -76.37 33.56 -39.85
CA LEU A 107 -76.73 32.33 -39.16
C LEU A 107 -78.16 31.87 -39.48
N ASP A 108 -79.05 32.78 -39.91
CA ASP A 108 -80.46 32.43 -40.13
C ASP A 108 -80.69 31.70 -41.47
N THR A 109 -79.76 31.82 -42.42
CA THR A 109 -79.89 31.26 -43.78
C THR A 109 -78.77 30.29 -44.16
N ALA A 110 -78.03 29.79 -43.17
CA ALA A 110 -76.88 28.91 -43.40
C ALA A 110 -77.28 27.55 -44.00
N THR A 111 -76.72 27.19 -45.16
CA THR A 111 -76.74 25.82 -45.71
C THR A 111 -75.33 25.24 -45.76
N VAL A 112 -75.17 23.96 -45.39
CA VAL A 112 -73.87 23.27 -45.39
C VAL A 112 -73.66 22.56 -46.73
N THR A 113 -72.65 22.98 -47.48
CA THR A 113 -72.21 22.28 -48.70
C THR A 113 -71.05 21.35 -48.33
N LEU A 114 -71.27 20.03 -48.38
CA LEU A 114 -70.27 19.01 -48.07
C LEU A 114 -69.47 18.67 -49.33
N ALA A 115 -68.41 19.44 -49.61
CA ALA A 115 -67.53 19.20 -50.75
C ALA A 115 -66.12 18.79 -50.31
N ALA A 116 -65.57 17.79 -51.01
CA ALA A 116 -64.15 17.41 -50.99
C ALA A 116 -63.56 16.91 -49.66
N VAL A 117 -64.35 16.25 -48.80
CA VAL A 117 -63.84 15.56 -47.60
C VAL A 117 -64.52 14.21 -47.41
N THR A 118 -63.82 13.25 -46.80
CA THR A 118 -64.41 11.96 -46.39
C THR A 118 -65.36 12.17 -45.21
N HIS A 119 -66.60 11.70 -45.36
CA HIS A 119 -67.59 11.74 -44.29
C HIS A 119 -67.86 10.32 -43.79
N THR A 120 -67.49 10.04 -42.54
CA THR A 120 -67.75 8.73 -41.88
C THR A 120 -69.00 8.84 -41.01
N GLY A 121 -69.95 7.93 -41.19
CA GLY A 121 -71.19 7.85 -40.39
C GLY A 121 -72.36 8.71 -40.88
N ALA A 122 -72.25 9.34 -42.05
CA ALA A 122 -73.35 10.10 -42.65
C ALA A 122 -74.42 9.16 -43.26
N VAL A 123 -75.68 9.33 -42.88
CA VAL A 123 -76.82 8.61 -43.48
C VAL A 123 -77.37 9.46 -44.61
N ILE A 124 -77.27 8.97 -45.85
CA ILE A 124 -77.88 9.61 -47.02
C ILE A 124 -79.14 8.80 -47.39
N PRO A 125 -80.35 9.32 -47.15
CA PRO A 125 -81.58 8.54 -47.31
C PRO A 125 -81.97 8.28 -48.76
N THR A 126 -81.53 9.10 -49.72
CA THR A 126 -81.77 8.89 -51.15
C THR A 126 -80.70 9.55 -51.99
N VAL A 127 -80.15 8.82 -52.97
CA VAL A 127 -79.20 9.35 -53.95
C VAL A 127 -79.91 9.39 -55.30
N THR A 128 -80.18 10.59 -55.82
CA THR A 128 -80.89 10.79 -57.09
C THR A 128 -79.95 10.91 -58.29
N THR A 129 -78.71 11.36 -58.07
CA THR A 129 -77.66 11.42 -59.10
C THR A 129 -76.30 11.25 -58.44
N LEU A 130 -75.47 10.36 -58.98
CA LEU A 130 -74.11 10.13 -58.53
C LEU A 130 -73.18 10.24 -59.75
N THR A 131 -72.43 11.34 -59.83
CA THR A 131 -71.62 11.70 -61.00
C THR A 131 -70.15 11.57 -60.67
N GLY A 132 -69.35 10.95 -61.54
CA GLY A 132 -67.92 10.71 -61.33
C GLY A 132 -67.55 9.23 -61.11
N HIS A 133 -68.50 8.30 -61.22
CA HIS A 133 -68.24 6.86 -61.31
C HIS A 133 -68.54 6.37 -62.72
N THR A 134 -67.80 5.35 -63.16
CA THR A 134 -68.00 4.72 -64.46
C THR A 134 -69.40 4.11 -64.54
N PRO A 135 -70.18 4.31 -65.63
CA PRO A 135 -71.52 3.74 -65.78
C PRO A 135 -71.51 2.21 -65.64
N GLN A 136 -72.32 1.66 -64.73
CA GLN A 136 -72.52 0.21 -64.64
C GLN A 136 -73.50 -0.26 -65.73
N THR A 137 -73.03 -0.26 -66.97
CA THR A 137 -73.66 -0.98 -68.08
C THR A 137 -72.63 -1.97 -68.63
N GLY A 138 -72.74 -3.25 -68.26
CA GLY A 138 -71.97 -4.33 -68.92
C GLY A 138 -71.12 -5.26 -68.04
N ASP A 139 -70.92 -5.00 -66.75
CA ASP A 139 -69.95 -5.81 -65.97
C ASP A 139 -70.46 -7.20 -65.54
N ASN A 140 -71.77 -7.47 -65.65
CA ASN A 140 -72.32 -8.83 -65.50
C ASN A 140 -72.30 -9.63 -66.82
N TYR A 141 -72.19 -8.98 -67.98
CA TYR A 141 -72.12 -9.66 -69.29
C TYR A 141 -70.68 -9.85 -69.79
N ALA A 142 -69.70 -9.10 -69.27
CA ALA A 142 -68.29 -9.25 -69.64
C ALA A 142 -67.51 -10.27 -68.79
N ARG A 143 -68.04 -10.71 -67.64
CA ARG A 143 -67.39 -11.72 -66.75
C ARG A 143 -67.75 -13.18 -67.08
N LEU A 144 -68.60 -13.39 -68.08
CA LEU A 144 -68.93 -14.69 -68.65
C LEU A 144 -68.74 -14.52 -70.16
N GLY A 145 -67.72 -15.17 -70.73
CA GLY A 145 -67.25 -14.93 -72.10
C GLY A 145 -68.36 -14.95 -73.16
N ALA A 146 -68.13 -14.27 -74.29
CA ALA A 146 -69.11 -14.10 -75.36
C ALA A 146 -69.82 -15.44 -75.72
N PRO A 147 -71.16 -15.54 -75.60
CA PRO A 147 -71.89 -16.78 -75.83
C PRO A 147 -71.79 -17.21 -77.29
N ALA A 148 -71.54 -18.50 -77.52
CA ALA A 148 -71.56 -19.12 -78.85
C ALA A 148 -72.97 -19.65 -79.16
N GLY A 149 -73.98 -18.80 -79.00
CA GLY A 149 -75.40 -19.19 -79.07
C GLY A 149 -76.35 -18.01 -78.81
N VAL A 150 -77.61 -18.17 -79.21
CA VAL A 150 -78.62 -17.09 -79.26
C VAL A 150 -78.99 -16.51 -77.88
N SER A 151 -78.67 -17.21 -76.79
CA SER A 151 -78.77 -16.68 -75.42
C SER A 151 -77.97 -17.50 -74.41
N ILE A 152 -77.54 -16.86 -73.31
CA ILE A 152 -76.91 -17.51 -72.13
C ILE A 152 -77.78 -18.62 -71.52
N SER A 153 -79.10 -18.54 -71.68
CA SER A 153 -80.05 -19.58 -71.29
C SER A 153 -79.93 -20.86 -72.14
N ALA A 154 -79.48 -20.75 -73.40
CA ALA A 154 -79.18 -21.90 -74.24
C ALA A 154 -77.85 -22.55 -73.84
N ASP A 155 -76.80 -21.75 -73.62
CA ASP A 155 -75.49 -22.25 -73.21
C ASP A 155 -75.51 -22.94 -71.84
N ILE A 156 -76.33 -22.45 -70.88
CA ILE A 156 -76.55 -23.11 -69.58
C ILE A 156 -77.34 -24.42 -69.74
N ALA A 157 -78.27 -24.49 -70.71
CA ALA A 157 -79.03 -25.72 -70.98
C ALA A 157 -78.16 -26.79 -71.66
N ASP A 158 -77.08 -26.39 -72.34
CA ASP A 158 -76.08 -27.28 -72.94
C ASP A 158 -74.98 -27.73 -71.96
N VAL A 159 -74.98 -27.27 -70.71
CA VAL A 159 -74.06 -27.78 -69.68
C VAL A 159 -74.48 -29.21 -69.32
N PRO A 160 -73.58 -30.22 -69.43
CA PRO A 160 -73.91 -31.61 -69.12
C PRO A 160 -74.40 -31.76 -67.68
N THR A 161 -75.50 -32.48 -67.51
CA THR A 161 -76.00 -32.86 -66.18
C THR A 161 -74.98 -33.75 -65.45
N VAL A 162 -75.13 -33.88 -64.12
CA VAL A 162 -74.27 -34.76 -63.30
C VAL A 162 -74.27 -36.21 -63.82
N ALA A 163 -75.40 -36.67 -64.38
CA ALA A 163 -75.50 -37.98 -65.00
C ALA A 163 -74.66 -38.09 -66.28
N GLU A 164 -74.66 -37.05 -67.11
CA GLU A 164 -73.86 -36.98 -68.34
C GLU A 164 -72.37 -36.79 -68.07
N PHE A 165 -71.98 -36.00 -67.06
CA PHE A 165 -70.59 -35.83 -66.65
C PHE A 165 -69.97 -37.12 -66.12
N ASN A 166 -70.70 -37.88 -65.30
CA ASN A 166 -70.24 -39.18 -64.78
C ASN A 166 -70.20 -40.27 -65.87
N ALA A 167 -71.00 -40.14 -66.94
CA ALA A 167 -70.95 -41.03 -68.09
C ALA A 167 -69.78 -40.72 -69.05
N ARG A 168 -69.15 -39.53 -68.95
CA ARG A 168 -67.99 -39.13 -69.74
C ARG A 168 -66.69 -39.51 -69.02
N THR A 169 -66.24 -40.74 -69.21
CA THR A 169 -64.87 -41.15 -68.85
C THR A 169 -63.86 -40.37 -69.70
N ILE A 170 -63.29 -39.28 -69.17
CA ILE A 170 -62.12 -38.63 -69.79
C ILE A 170 -60.86 -39.20 -69.13
N LEU A 171 -60.00 -39.84 -69.91
CA LEU A 171 -58.71 -40.38 -69.45
C LEU A 171 -57.80 -39.24 -68.97
N ALA A 172 -57.19 -39.38 -67.79
CA ALA A 172 -56.38 -38.37 -67.09
C ALA A 172 -55.18 -37.80 -67.88
N ALA A 173 -54.83 -38.39 -69.03
CA ALA A 173 -53.66 -38.05 -69.83
C ALA A 173 -53.75 -36.70 -70.57
N SER A 174 -54.88 -36.00 -70.55
CA SER A 174 -55.06 -34.75 -71.33
C SER A 174 -54.84 -33.46 -70.54
N TYR A 175 -54.65 -33.53 -69.21
CA TYR A 175 -54.49 -32.36 -68.34
C TYR A 175 -53.12 -32.23 -67.66
N PHE A 176 -52.27 -33.24 -67.78
CA PHE A 176 -50.94 -33.27 -67.19
C PHE A 176 -49.98 -33.86 -68.20
N ASP A 177 -49.03 -33.07 -68.67
CA ASP A 177 -47.95 -33.56 -69.51
C ASP A 177 -46.74 -33.87 -68.60
N PRO A 178 -46.48 -35.14 -68.27
CA PRO A 178 -45.35 -35.51 -67.40
C PRO A 178 -43.98 -35.16 -67.99
N SER A 179 -43.91 -34.76 -69.26
CA SER A 179 -42.67 -34.34 -69.92
C SER A 179 -42.42 -32.82 -69.88
N THR A 180 -43.41 -32.00 -69.54
CA THR A 180 -43.27 -30.52 -69.49
C THR A 180 -43.79 -29.89 -68.21
N ASP A 181 -44.72 -30.52 -67.50
CA ASP A 181 -45.29 -30.02 -66.25
C ASP A 181 -44.49 -30.48 -65.03
N THR A 182 -44.23 -29.55 -64.10
CA THR A 182 -43.54 -29.83 -62.84
C THR A 182 -44.51 -29.87 -61.68
N VAL A 183 -44.38 -30.86 -60.79
CA VAL A 183 -45.21 -31.00 -59.59
C VAL A 183 -44.36 -30.75 -58.36
N THR A 184 -44.70 -29.72 -57.57
CA THR A 184 -44.09 -29.49 -56.24
C THR A 184 -45.01 -30.10 -55.17
N VAL A 185 -44.53 -31.12 -54.45
CA VAL A 185 -45.30 -31.81 -53.40
C VAL A 185 -44.91 -31.28 -52.03
N GLY A 186 -45.82 -30.60 -51.33
CA GLY A 186 -45.56 -30.05 -49.99
C GLY A 186 -45.60 -31.08 -48.86
N THR A 187 -46.42 -32.13 -48.97
CA THR A 187 -46.45 -33.26 -48.03
C THR A 187 -46.96 -34.50 -48.77
N ASN A 188 -46.19 -35.60 -48.76
CA ASN A 188 -46.65 -36.89 -49.29
C ASN A 188 -46.93 -37.86 -48.13
N ASN A 189 -48.22 -38.12 -47.89
CA ASN A 189 -48.66 -39.06 -46.86
C ASN A 189 -48.57 -40.53 -47.30
N ASP A 190 -48.49 -40.81 -48.62
CA ASP A 190 -48.31 -42.15 -49.16
C ASP A 190 -46.85 -42.36 -49.59
N LYS A 191 -46.10 -43.12 -48.79
CA LYS A 191 -44.67 -43.37 -48.99
C LYS A 191 -44.40 -44.64 -49.80
N SER A 192 -45.43 -45.34 -50.25
CA SER A 192 -45.27 -46.60 -50.97
C SER A 192 -45.47 -46.38 -52.48
N GLY A 193 -44.43 -46.63 -53.27
CA GLY A 193 -44.52 -46.64 -54.74
C GLY A 193 -43.88 -45.47 -55.49
N TYR A 194 -43.29 -44.49 -54.79
CA TYR A 194 -42.52 -43.41 -55.42
C TYR A 194 -41.01 -43.63 -55.27
N SER A 195 -40.28 -43.58 -56.39
CA SER A 195 -38.82 -43.52 -56.45
C SER A 195 -38.41 -42.07 -56.73
N LEU A 196 -37.63 -41.43 -55.85
CA LEU A 196 -36.96 -40.17 -56.21
C LEU A 196 -35.81 -40.50 -57.17
N THR A 197 -35.99 -40.24 -58.46
CA THR A 197 -34.93 -40.39 -59.47
C THR A 197 -33.95 -39.21 -59.47
N GLN A 198 -33.62 -38.67 -58.28
CA GLN A 198 -32.50 -37.76 -58.14
C GLN A 198 -31.27 -38.60 -57.80
N THR A 199 -30.28 -38.61 -58.69
CA THR A 199 -28.95 -39.14 -58.38
C THR A 199 -28.37 -38.29 -57.26
N PHE A 200 -28.47 -38.77 -56.02
CA PHE A 200 -27.64 -38.23 -54.95
C PHE A 200 -26.18 -38.39 -55.35
N PRO A 201 -25.29 -37.44 -55.04
CA PRO A 201 -23.85 -37.71 -55.04
C PRO A 201 -23.65 -39.01 -54.25
N ALA A 202 -22.92 -40.00 -54.80
CA ALA A 202 -22.89 -41.38 -54.28
C ALA A 202 -22.59 -41.48 -52.77
N ASN A 203 -21.92 -40.47 -52.22
CA ASN A 203 -21.64 -40.28 -50.79
C ASN A 203 -22.86 -39.98 -49.89
N PHE A 204 -24.06 -39.77 -50.44
CA PHE A 204 -25.29 -39.53 -49.66
C PHE A 204 -26.27 -40.72 -49.69
N SER A 205 -26.09 -41.74 -50.54
CA SER A 205 -26.94 -42.95 -50.50
C SER A 205 -26.70 -43.80 -49.26
N ASP A 206 -25.52 -43.67 -48.65
CA ASP A 206 -25.08 -44.52 -47.54
C ASP A 206 -25.31 -43.88 -46.16
N MET A 207 -25.84 -42.66 -46.10
CA MET A 207 -26.12 -41.96 -44.84
C MET A 207 -27.53 -42.29 -44.32
N SER A 208 -27.63 -43.09 -43.26
CA SER A 208 -28.87 -43.28 -42.50
C SER A 208 -29.10 -42.10 -41.53
N ILE A 209 -30.14 -41.29 -41.77
CA ILE A 209 -30.57 -40.18 -40.90
C ILE A 209 -31.81 -40.60 -40.10
N THR A 210 -31.77 -40.42 -38.77
CA THR A 210 -32.92 -40.67 -37.91
C THR A 210 -33.96 -39.57 -38.11
N VAL A 211 -35.06 -39.91 -38.77
CA VAL A 211 -36.09 -38.98 -39.27
C VAL A 211 -36.69 -38.07 -38.17
N THR A 212 -36.72 -38.54 -36.92
CA THR A 212 -37.29 -37.79 -35.78
C THR A 212 -36.33 -36.82 -35.12
N THR A 213 -35.00 -37.00 -35.23
CA THR A 213 -34.01 -36.17 -34.53
C THR A 213 -33.04 -35.45 -35.47
N GLY A 214 -33.06 -35.77 -36.76
CA GLY A 214 -32.12 -35.23 -37.75
C GLY A 214 -30.68 -35.71 -37.53
N GLN A 215 -30.45 -36.66 -36.63
CA GLN A 215 -29.13 -37.16 -36.30
C GLN A 215 -28.64 -38.16 -37.37
N VAL A 216 -27.40 -37.96 -37.81
CA VAL A 216 -26.66 -38.92 -38.65
C VAL A 216 -25.94 -39.89 -37.72
N THR A 217 -26.32 -41.17 -37.77
CA THR A 217 -25.61 -42.21 -37.02
C THR A 217 -24.66 -42.93 -37.97
N VAL A 218 -23.35 -42.80 -37.75
CA VAL A 218 -22.33 -43.49 -38.55
C VAL A 218 -22.14 -44.93 -38.04
N GLY A 219 -22.61 -45.92 -38.80
CA GLY A 219 -22.40 -47.34 -38.46
C GLY A 219 -20.94 -47.79 -38.64
N THR A 220 -20.27 -47.27 -39.68
CA THR A 220 -18.85 -47.50 -39.96
C THR A 220 -18.29 -46.29 -40.71
N ASN A 221 -17.20 -45.66 -40.24
CA ASN A 221 -16.47 -44.65 -41.01
C ASN A 221 -15.33 -45.32 -41.81
N ASN A 222 -15.49 -45.38 -43.13
CA ASN A 222 -14.50 -45.97 -44.03
C ASN A 222 -13.39 -44.98 -44.45
N ASP A 223 -13.58 -43.67 -44.28
CA ASP A 223 -12.50 -42.69 -44.43
C ASP A 223 -11.80 -42.48 -43.08
N LYS A 224 -10.74 -43.25 -42.86
CA LYS A 224 -9.82 -43.04 -41.73
C LYS A 224 -8.66 -42.12 -42.09
N THR A 225 -8.68 -41.45 -43.25
CA THR A 225 -7.61 -40.54 -43.66
C THR A 225 -7.74 -39.22 -42.91
N GLY A 226 -7.29 -39.21 -41.66
CA GLY A 226 -7.34 -38.04 -40.78
C GLY A 226 -7.53 -38.35 -39.30
N TYR A 227 -7.98 -39.57 -38.96
CA TYR A 227 -8.14 -40.02 -37.58
C TYR A 227 -7.41 -41.35 -37.36
N SER A 228 -6.15 -41.26 -36.97
CA SER A 228 -5.37 -42.40 -36.47
C SER A 228 -5.65 -42.60 -34.99
N ILE A 229 -6.42 -43.64 -34.62
CA ILE A 229 -6.21 -44.31 -33.33
C ILE A 229 -5.53 -45.63 -33.66
N SER A 230 -4.22 -45.57 -33.90
CA SER A 230 -3.39 -46.78 -34.00
C SER A 230 -3.10 -47.28 -32.59
N GLY A 231 -3.82 -48.32 -32.16
CA GLY A 231 -3.71 -48.93 -30.82
C GLY A 231 -4.85 -49.91 -30.53
N THR A 232 -4.86 -50.55 -29.36
CA THR A 232 -5.90 -51.52 -28.94
C THR A 232 -7.20 -50.88 -28.44
N LYS A 233 -7.24 -49.54 -28.30
CA LYS A 233 -8.41 -48.79 -27.83
C LYS A 233 -9.34 -48.47 -29.01
N GLN A 234 -10.62 -48.84 -28.87
CA GLN A 234 -11.60 -48.83 -29.97
C GLN A 234 -12.68 -47.73 -29.84
N THR A 235 -12.68 -46.93 -28.78
CA THR A 235 -13.63 -45.83 -28.56
C THR A 235 -12.91 -44.57 -28.10
N LEU A 236 -13.49 -43.39 -28.35
CA LEU A 236 -12.94 -42.10 -27.94
C LEU A 236 -12.87 -41.98 -26.41
N ASP A 237 -13.86 -42.52 -25.70
CA ASP A 237 -13.87 -42.61 -24.23
C ASP A 237 -12.70 -43.45 -23.70
N ALA A 238 -12.29 -44.50 -24.41
CA ALA A 238 -11.18 -45.35 -24.01
C ALA A 238 -9.79 -44.71 -24.18
N LEU A 239 -9.71 -43.52 -24.81
CA LEU A 239 -8.52 -42.65 -24.79
C LEU A 239 -8.52 -41.65 -23.62
N ASN A 240 -9.69 -41.37 -23.03
CA ASN A 240 -9.81 -40.53 -21.84
C ASN A 240 -9.66 -41.35 -20.55
N ASP A 241 -9.86 -42.66 -20.63
CA ASP A 241 -9.69 -43.64 -19.54
C ASP A 241 -8.41 -44.48 -19.73
N ILE A 242 -7.27 -43.79 -19.87
CA ILE A 242 -5.98 -44.48 -19.83
C ILE A 242 -5.68 -44.80 -18.36
N ALA A 243 -5.77 -46.07 -17.99
CA ALA A 243 -5.30 -46.53 -16.69
C ALA A 243 -3.87 -46.04 -16.44
N ALA A 244 -3.58 -45.54 -15.23
CA ALA A 244 -2.27 -44.98 -14.87
C ALA A 244 -1.08 -45.91 -15.21
N THR A 245 -1.33 -47.23 -15.18
CA THR A 245 -0.39 -48.29 -15.55
C THR A 245 0.02 -48.29 -17.03
N ALA A 246 -0.75 -47.66 -17.91
CA ALA A 246 -0.50 -47.57 -19.35
C ALA A 246 0.23 -46.27 -19.77
N ILE A 247 0.38 -45.28 -18.87
CA ILE A 247 1.04 -43.99 -19.16
C ILE A 247 2.58 -44.10 -19.04
N VAL A 248 3.09 -45.04 -18.26
CA VAL A 248 4.54 -45.24 -18.05
C VAL A 248 4.95 -46.66 -18.41
N SER A 249 5.40 -46.85 -19.65
CA SER A 249 5.98 -48.12 -20.11
C SER A 249 7.38 -48.40 -19.51
N GLY A 250 7.68 -47.95 -18.29
CA GLY A 250 9.04 -48.05 -17.73
C GLY A 250 9.30 -47.75 -16.25
N GLY A 251 8.32 -47.49 -15.37
CA GLY A 251 8.63 -47.35 -13.93
C GLY A 251 7.56 -46.72 -13.02
N ALA A 252 7.71 -46.99 -11.72
CA ALA A 252 6.71 -46.89 -10.64
C ALA A 252 6.14 -45.49 -10.35
N ILE A 253 4.96 -45.20 -10.91
CA ILE A 253 4.08 -44.17 -10.36
C ILE A 253 2.78 -44.87 -9.96
N ASN A 254 2.60 -45.08 -8.65
CA ASN A 254 1.33 -45.53 -8.10
C ASN A 254 0.42 -44.30 -7.95
N THR A 255 -0.89 -44.49 -8.15
CA THR A 255 -1.89 -43.45 -7.96
C THR A 255 -3.02 -44.03 -7.10
N THR A 256 -3.45 -43.28 -6.10
CA THR A 256 -4.62 -43.60 -5.28
C THR A 256 -5.67 -42.52 -5.47
N SER A 257 -6.85 -42.91 -5.93
CA SER A 257 -8.00 -42.01 -6.16
C SER A 257 -7.69 -40.83 -7.09
N GLY A 258 -6.91 -41.07 -8.15
CA GLY A 258 -6.60 -40.06 -9.17
C GLY A 258 -5.51 -39.07 -8.78
N ALA A 259 -4.97 -39.13 -7.56
CA ALA A 259 -3.76 -38.43 -7.17
C ALA A 259 -2.54 -39.35 -7.36
N VAL A 260 -1.41 -38.76 -7.74
CA VAL A 260 -0.10 -39.44 -7.66
C VAL A 260 0.20 -39.73 -6.19
N ASP A 261 0.47 -40.99 -5.86
CA ASP A 261 0.86 -41.36 -4.50
C ASP A 261 2.18 -40.68 -4.14
N ASN A 262 2.32 -40.29 -2.88
CA ASN A 262 3.61 -39.84 -2.38
C ASN A 262 4.64 -40.97 -2.52
N VAL A 263 5.78 -40.65 -3.14
CA VAL A 263 6.90 -41.59 -3.29
C VAL A 263 7.48 -41.88 -1.90
N THR A 264 7.12 -43.03 -1.33
CA THR A 264 7.47 -43.41 0.05
C THR A 264 8.86 -44.02 0.18
N THR A 265 9.39 -44.65 -0.88
CA THR A 265 10.76 -45.19 -0.90
C THR A 265 11.33 -45.15 -2.33
N VAL A 266 12.42 -44.42 -2.55
CA VAL A 266 13.21 -44.51 -3.79
C VAL A 266 14.26 -45.61 -3.59
N ALA A 267 14.14 -46.72 -4.32
CA ALA A 267 14.91 -47.95 -4.05
C ALA A 267 16.39 -47.91 -4.46
N THR A 268 16.87 -46.88 -5.17
CA THR A 268 18.29 -46.69 -5.50
C THR A 268 18.54 -45.26 -5.99
N THR A 269 19.15 -44.43 -5.15
CA THR A 269 19.61 -43.10 -5.53
C THR A 269 21.09 -43.14 -5.92
N THR A 270 21.40 -43.49 -7.16
CA THR A 270 22.75 -43.25 -7.72
C THR A 270 22.74 -42.31 -8.93
N THR A 271 21.57 -41.89 -9.42
CA THR A 271 21.48 -41.13 -10.68
C THR A 271 20.28 -40.18 -10.76
N ASN A 272 19.84 -39.61 -9.64
CA ASN A 272 18.80 -38.57 -9.68
C ASN A 272 19.42 -37.17 -9.57
N THR A 273 19.71 -36.54 -10.71
CA THR A 273 20.29 -35.20 -10.81
C THR A 273 19.26 -34.07 -10.56
N ASP A 274 17.97 -34.41 -10.45
CA ASP A 274 16.86 -33.46 -10.25
C ASP A 274 16.68 -33.04 -8.78
N MET A 275 17.27 -33.76 -7.82
CA MET A 275 17.25 -33.32 -6.43
C MET A 275 18.25 -32.16 -6.21
N ARG A 276 17.87 -30.96 -6.66
CA ARG A 276 18.56 -29.72 -6.29
C ARG A 276 18.41 -29.53 -4.78
N GLY A 277 19.53 -29.61 -4.05
CA GLY A 277 19.61 -29.59 -2.59
C GLY A 277 20.23 -30.84 -1.95
N THR A 278 20.62 -31.86 -2.75
CA THR A 278 21.34 -33.05 -2.24
C THR A 278 22.83 -33.08 -2.54
N ASP A 279 23.42 -31.98 -3.02
CA ASP A 279 24.86 -31.73 -2.96
C ASP A 279 25.28 -31.43 -1.51
N GLY A 280 25.04 -32.39 -0.62
CA GLY A 280 25.22 -32.24 0.82
C GLY A 280 24.20 -32.99 1.67
N ALA A 281 23.33 -33.83 1.09
CA ALA A 281 22.43 -34.66 1.88
C ALA A 281 23.26 -35.57 2.79
N ASN A 282 23.15 -35.36 4.10
CA ASN A 282 23.81 -36.19 5.09
C ASN A 282 23.27 -37.62 4.99
N THR A 283 24.05 -38.52 4.40
CA THR A 283 23.72 -39.94 4.24
C THR A 283 23.97 -40.75 5.51
N THR A 284 24.40 -40.08 6.58
CA THR A 284 24.65 -40.69 7.89
C THR A 284 23.65 -40.15 8.92
N THR A 285 23.37 -40.92 9.97
CA THR A 285 22.51 -40.46 11.07
C THR A 285 23.02 -39.12 11.59
N PRO A 286 22.20 -38.05 11.59
CA PRO A 286 22.62 -36.76 12.13
C PRO A 286 23.13 -36.91 13.57
N PRO A 287 24.28 -36.29 13.93
CA PRO A 287 24.75 -36.30 15.31
C PRO A 287 23.67 -35.78 16.25
N THR A 288 23.50 -36.44 17.41
CA THR A 288 22.62 -35.92 18.46
C THR A 288 23.18 -34.60 19.00
N ALA A 289 22.34 -33.76 19.61
CA ALA A 289 22.82 -32.55 20.29
C ALA A 289 23.92 -32.87 21.32
N ALA A 290 23.84 -34.04 21.96
CA ALA A 290 24.87 -34.53 22.87
C ALA A 290 26.19 -34.84 22.15
N ALA A 291 26.15 -35.53 20.99
CA ALA A 291 27.36 -35.84 20.22
C ALA A 291 28.03 -34.58 19.65
N ILE A 292 27.23 -33.57 19.27
CA ILE A 292 27.75 -32.25 18.85
C ILE A 292 28.42 -31.56 20.04
N ALA A 293 27.76 -31.54 21.19
CA ALA A 293 28.31 -30.91 22.39
C ALA A 293 29.63 -31.58 22.81
N ASP A 294 29.68 -32.91 22.84
CA ASP A 294 30.89 -33.70 23.12
C ASP A 294 32.03 -33.32 22.17
N SER A 295 31.76 -33.34 20.87
CA SER A 295 32.75 -33.00 19.84
C SER A 295 33.23 -31.54 19.92
N VAL A 296 32.37 -30.60 20.29
CA VAL A 296 32.72 -29.17 20.38
C VAL A 296 33.48 -28.86 21.68
N TRP A 297 33.11 -29.49 22.79
CA TRP A 297 33.73 -29.25 24.09
C TRP A 297 35.04 -30.02 24.29
N ASP A 298 35.21 -31.17 23.65
CA ASP A 298 36.44 -31.98 23.70
C ASP A 298 37.41 -31.69 22.54
N GLU A 299 37.10 -30.69 21.71
CA GLU A 299 37.98 -30.29 20.61
C GLU A 299 39.33 -29.75 21.11
N ILE A 300 40.42 -30.30 20.56
CA ILE A 300 41.78 -29.94 20.98
C ILE A 300 42.15 -28.55 20.44
N ILE A 301 42.26 -27.56 21.35
CA ILE A 301 42.72 -26.21 21.00
C ILE A 301 44.25 -26.21 20.89
N THR A 302 44.78 -26.28 19.66
CA THR A 302 46.22 -26.17 19.38
C THR A 302 46.62 -24.77 18.91
N GLY A 303 47.93 -24.47 18.87
CA GLY A 303 48.46 -23.23 18.32
C GLY A 303 48.08 -22.96 16.85
N ALA A 304 47.78 -24.02 16.09
CA ALA A 304 47.40 -23.97 14.68
C ALA A 304 45.88 -23.85 14.45
N ALA A 305 45.05 -24.18 15.44
CA ALA A 305 43.59 -24.10 15.38
C ALA A 305 43.06 -22.83 16.08
N HIS A 306 41.79 -22.47 15.81
CA HIS A 306 41.08 -21.39 16.50
C HIS A 306 41.82 -20.02 16.51
N ASN A 307 42.44 -19.66 15.39
CA ASN A 307 43.30 -18.47 15.25
C ASN A 307 42.57 -17.20 14.76
N THR A 308 41.28 -17.29 14.46
CA THR A 308 40.49 -16.16 13.97
C THR A 308 40.31 -15.11 15.05
N THR A 309 40.83 -13.90 14.82
CA THR A 309 40.72 -12.75 15.73
C THR A 309 39.27 -12.54 16.16
N ASN A 310 39.05 -12.32 17.45
CA ASN A 310 37.74 -12.14 18.12
C ASN A 310 36.82 -13.36 18.19
N SER A 311 37.18 -14.51 17.62
CA SER A 311 36.39 -15.74 17.78
C SER A 311 36.35 -16.22 19.24
N ALA A 312 35.28 -16.93 19.61
CA ALA A 312 35.15 -17.53 20.94
C ALA A 312 36.33 -18.49 21.23
N GLY A 313 36.70 -19.34 20.25
CA GLY A 313 37.86 -20.22 20.36
C GLY A 313 39.18 -19.47 20.58
N TYR A 314 39.40 -18.34 19.87
CA TYR A 314 40.59 -17.50 20.08
C TYR A 314 40.64 -16.89 21.48
N ARG A 315 39.49 -16.50 22.05
CA ARG A 315 39.40 -15.96 23.42
C ARG A 315 39.65 -17.05 24.48
N ILE A 316 39.14 -18.26 24.28
CA ILE A 316 39.40 -19.41 25.17
C ILE A 316 40.87 -19.80 25.10
N LYS A 317 41.45 -19.88 23.90
CA LYS A 317 42.89 -20.07 23.71
C LYS A 317 43.71 -19.02 24.45
N ARG A 318 43.39 -17.73 24.28
CA ARG A 318 44.08 -16.62 24.97
C ARG A 318 44.00 -16.69 26.50
N THR A 319 42.95 -17.32 27.02
CA THR A 319 42.80 -17.59 28.46
C THR A 319 43.65 -18.80 28.89
N SER A 320 43.79 -19.82 28.05
CA SER A 320 44.81 -20.88 28.23
C SER A 320 46.24 -20.37 28.05
N ASP A 321 46.47 -19.32 27.26
CA ASP A 321 47.76 -18.65 27.05
C ASP A 321 48.11 -17.70 28.21
N LEU A 322 47.21 -17.50 29.20
CA LEU A 322 47.62 -16.96 30.49
C LEU A 322 48.61 -17.97 31.09
N MET A 323 49.88 -17.56 31.15
CA MET A 323 51.05 -18.43 31.31
C MET A 323 51.03 -19.14 32.68
N TYR A 324 50.31 -20.26 32.75
CA TYR A 324 50.20 -21.11 33.93
C TYR A 324 50.69 -22.52 33.63
N ASN A 325 51.63 -23.03 34.42
CA ASN A 325 51.90 -24.46 34.45
C ASN A 325 51.05 -25.09 35.55
N ASN A 326 50.09 -25.93 35.18
CA ASN A 326 49.33 -26.74 36.13
C ASN A 326 50.10 -28.03 36.42
N SER A 327 50.16 -28.42 37.69
CA SER A 327 50.72 -29.72 38.07
C SER A 327 50.16 -30.16 39.42
N THR A 328 50.67 -31.28 39.92
CA THR A 328 50.28 -31.85 41.21
C THR A 328 51.51 -32.05 42.08
N VAL A 329 51.28 -32.05 43.39
CA VAL A 329 52.28 -32.49 44.37
C VAL A 329 52.51 -33.98 44.18
N ASN A 330 53.76 -34.38 43.97
CA ASN A 330 54.21 -35.76 43.85
C ASN A 330 55.12 -36.10 45.04
N ASP A 331 54.63 -35.83 46.24
CA ASP A 331 55.37 -35.94 47.48
C ASP A 331 54.46 -36.38 48.63
N ALA A 332 54.61 -37.62 49.07
CA ALA A 332 53.92 -38.13 50.26
C ALA A 332 54.52 -37.61 51.58
N SER A 333 55.72 -37.01 51.53
CA SER A 333 56.45 -36.47 52.69
C SER A 333 56.62 -34.95 52.60
N ALA A 334 55.69 -34.27 51.93
CA ALA A 334 55.72 -32.81 51.82
C ALA A 334 55.71 -32.13 53.19
N THR A 335 56.31 -30.95 53.26
CA THR A 335 56.30 -30.07 54.43
C THR A 335 55.63 -28.74 54.08
N THR A 336 55.51 -27.83 55.04
CA THR A 336 55.00 -26.47 54.80
C THR A 336 55.91 -25.64 53.88
N LEU A 337 57.20 -25.99 53.77
CA LEU A 337 58.24 -25.20 53.06
C LEU A 337 58.77 -25.88 51.81
N THR A 338 58.53 -27.18 51.63
CA THR A 338 59.02 -27.91 50.46
C THR A 338 58.10 -29.06 50.11
N PHE A 339 57.97 -29.30 48.81
CA PHE A 339 57.34 -30.49 48.26
C PHE A 339 57.92 -30.79 46.87
N VAL A 340 57.92 -32.06 46.50
CA VAL A 340 58.24 -32.51 45.14
C VAL A 340 57.04 -32.32 44.21
N THR A 341 57.28 -31.72 43.05
CA THR A 341 56.28 -31.50 41.99
C THR A 341 56.36 -32.59 40.91
N ALA A 342 55.26 -32.82 40.19
CA ALA A 342 55.21 -33.62 38.97
C ALA A 342 55.67 -32.86 37.70
N LEU A 343 56.12 -31.61 37.80
CA LEU A 343 56.69 -30.84 36.69
C LEU A 343 57.99 -31.48 36.19
N THR A 344 58.20 -31.43 34.87
CA THR A 344 59.31 -32.13 34.20
C THR A 344 60.58 -31.29 34.03
N GLU A 345 60.52 -29.98 34.28
CA GLU A 345 61.62 -29.03 34.07
C GLU A 345 62.91 -29.46 34.78
N THR A 346 64.02 -29.49 34.07
CA THR A 346 65.31 -30.03 34.53
C THR A 346 66.29 -28.95 34.99
N ASP A 347 66.04 -27.69 34.63
CA ASP A 347 66.92 -26.60 35.02
C ASP A 347 66.68 -26.21 36.48
N THR A 348 67.76 -26.13 37.24
CA THR A 348 67.70 -25.66 38.63
C THR A 348 67.35 -24.17 38.65
N ASP A 349 66.47 -23.78 39.57
CA ASP A 349 65.93 -22.43 39.75
C ASP A 349 65.13 -21.87 38.57
N PHE A 350 64.70 -22.70 37.61
CA PHE A 350 63.84 -22.26 36.50
C PHE A 350 62.56 -21.54 36.96
N PHE A 351 61.96 -22.03 38.06
CA PHE A 351 60.74 -21.49 38.63
C PHE A 351 60.99 -20.48 39.76
N LYS A 352 62.25 -20.11 40.03
CA LYS A 352 62.56 -19.16 41.11
C LYS A 352 61.91 -17.79 40.85
N GLY A 353 61.31 -17.22 41.89
CA GLY A 353 60.55 -15.97 41.82
C GLY A 353 59.16 -16.11 41.19
N GLN A 354 58.74 -17.31 40.79
CA GLN A 354 57.37 -17.53 40.29
C GLN A 354 56.40 -17.81 41.44
N LEU A 355 55.12 -17.47 41.22
CA LEU A 355 54.07 -17.68 42.22
C LEU A 355 53.44 -19.07 42.06
N CYS A 356 53.49 -19.88 43.11
CA CYS A 356 52.77 -21.14 43.20
C CYS A 356 51.45 -20.91 43.95
N VAL A 357 50.33 -21.37 43.38
CA VAL A 357 48.98 -21.22 43.96
C VAL A 357 48.27 -22.57 43.97
N PHE A 358 47.83 -23.05 45.13
CA PHE A 358 47.07 -24.29 45.20
C PHE A 358 45.65 -24.12 44.66
N THR A 359 45.20 -25.05 43.82
CA THR A 359 43.87 -25.06 43.19
C THR A 359 42.97 -26.17 43.73
N SER A 360 43.49 -27.00 44.63
CA SER A 360 42.75 -28.06 45.32
C SER A 360 43.37 -28.35 46.68
N GLY A 361 42.80 -29.32 47.40
CA GLY A 361 43.27 -29.69 48.73
C GLY A 361 42.92 -28.64 49.79
N SER A 362 43.51 -28.79 50.98
CA SER A 362 43.27 -27.89 52.12
C SER A 362 43.95 -26.52 51.97
N LEU A 363 44.89 -26.39 51.02
CA LEU A 363 45.62 -25.15 50.74
C LEU A 363 45.01 -24.34 49.60
N ILE A 364 43.86 -24.73 49.04
CA ILE A 364 43.23 -24.06 47.90
C ILE A 364 43.15 -22.53 48.08
N GLY A 365 43.63 -21.79 47.08
CA GLY A 365 43.68 -20.33 47.07
C GLY A 365 44.88 -19.72 47.82
N GLN A 366 45.68 -20.49 48.56
CA GLN A 366 46.93 -19.99 49.12
C GLN A 366 48.02 -19.92 48.05
N ALA A 367 48.82 -18.86 48.13
CA ALA A 367 49.92 -18.61 47.20
C ALA A 367 51.23 -18.36 47.94
N ARG A 368 52.35 -18.86 47.40
CA ARG A 368 53.71 -18.53 47.84
C ARG A 368 54.63 -18.37 46.64
N VAL A 369 55.61 -17.47 46.77
CA VAL A 369 56.68 -17.31 45.78
C VAL A 369 57.71 -18.42 45.99
N VAL A 370 58.11 -19.08 44.91
CA VAL A 370 59.15 -20.11 44.93
C VAL A 370 60.51 -19.46 45.16
N ASP A 371 61.18 -19.85 46.23
CA ASP A 371 62.51 -19.36 46.61
C ASP A 371 63.63 -20.14 45.88
N ALA A 372 63.43 -21.44 45.70
CA ALA A 372 64.33 -22.29 44.92
C ALA A 372 63.59 -23.47 44.27
N TYR A 373 64.15 -23.98 43.17
CA TYR A 373 63.66 -25.18 42.50
C TYR A 373 64.82 -26.11 42.15
N ASN A 374 64.77 -27.36 42.61
CA ASN A 374 65.79 -28.34 42.25
C ASN A 374 65.37 -29.11 40.99
N GLY A 375 66.05 -28.86 39.87
CA GLY A 375 65.75 -29.50 38.59
C GLY A 375 66.00 -31.01 38.53
N THR A 376 66.74 -31.58 39.49
CA THR A 376 66.95 -33.04 39.61
C THR A 376 65.85 -33.70 40.45
N THR A 377 65.63 -33.22 41.68
CA THR A 377 64.67 -33.83 42.61
C THR A 377 63.24 -33.33 42.40
N LYS A 378 63.06 -32.31 41.55
CA LYS A 378 61.80 -31.61 41.30
C LYS A 378 61.20 -31.00 42.57
N ALA A 379 62.02 -30.64 43.55
CA ALA A 379 61.56 -30.06 44.80
C ALA A 379 61.45 -28.54 44.69
N PHE A 380 60.30 -27.99 45.07
CA PHE A 380 60.17 -26.57 45.35
C PHE A 380 60.57 -26.28 46.80
N THR A 381 61.19 -25.12 47.00
CA THR A 381 61.43 -24.55 48.33
C THR A 381 60.80 -23.17 48.38
N PHE A 382 60.15 -22.86 49.50
CA PHE A 382 59.49 -21.58 49.75
C PHE A 382 60.15 -20.90 50.95
N LEU A 383 60.32 -19.58 50.89
CA LEU A 383 60.83 -18.79 52.00
C LEU A 383 59.81 -18.75 53.16
N ASP A 384 58.55 -18.48 52.81
CA ASP A 384 57.43 -18.51 53.75
C ASP A 384 56.60 -19.79 53.58
N GLY A 385 56.39 -20.50 54.68
CA GLY A 385 55.61 -21.74 54.67
C GLY A 385 54.14 -21.53 54.36
N TYR A 386 53.51 -22.53 53.76
CA TYR A 386 52.06 -22.68 53.74
C TYR A 386 51.53 -22.95 55.15
N THR A 387 50.23 -22.77 55.39
CA THR A 387 49.64 -22.97 56.74
C THR A 387 49.70 -24.43 57.22
N GLN A 388 49.90 -25.38 56.29
CA GLN A 388 50.09 -26.81 56.54
C GLN A 388 50.82 -27.42 55.34
N ALA A 389 51.30 -28.67 55.47
CA ALA A 389 51.87 -29.40 54.33
C ALA A 389 50.77 -29.75 53.30
N PRO A 390 51.06 -29.65 51.99
CA PRO A 390 50.15 -30.14 50.96
C PRO A 390 50.08 -31.67 50.98
N ALA A 391 48.96 -32.24 50.55
CA ALA A 391 48.83 -33.68 50.36
C ALA A 391 49.36 -34.11 48.98
N ASN A 392 49.84 -35.36 48.88
CA ASN A 392 50.20 -35.94 47.59
C ASN A 392 48.99 -35.98 46.66
N GLY A 393 49.14 -35.46 45.44
CA GLY A 393 48.08 -35.31 44.45
C GLY A 393 47.35 -33.95 44.48
N ASP A 394 47.61 -33.08 45.47
CA ASP A 394 47.04 -31.73 45.47
C ASP A 394 47.53 -30.96 44.23
N SER A 395 46.57 -30.42 43.47
CA SER A 395 46.81 -29.60 42.27
C SER A 395 47.17 -28.16 42.61
N PHE A 396 48.09 -27.59 41.83
CA PHE A 396 48.53 -26.21 41.94
C PHE A 396 48.85 -25.61 40.56
N LEU A 397 48.83 -24.28 40.49
CA LEU A 397 49.21 -23.48 39.33
C LEU A 397 50.50 -22.72 39.62
N MET A 398 51.43 -22.74 38.66
CA MET A 398 52.57 -21.83 38.62
C MET A 398 52.27 -20.65 37.70
N TYR A 399 52.25 -19.45 38.26
CA TYR A 399 52.17 -18.22 37.49
C TYR A 399 53.57 -17.88 36.99
N ILE A 400 53.77 -17.96 35.67
CA ILE A 400 55.05 -17.71 35.00
C ILE A 400 55.24 -16.18 34.85
N THR A 401 55.18 -15.49 35.98
CA THR A 401 55.58 -14.09 36.13
C THR A 401 56.63 -14.03 37.23
N HIS A 402 57.63 -13.19 37.04
CA HIS A 402 58.70 -13.02 38.02
C HIS A 402 58.27 -12.01 39.08
N LEU A 403 58.22 -12.45 40.33
CA LEU A 403 58.09 -11.62 41.52
C LEU A 403 59.39 -11.68 42.31
N HIS A 404 59.87 -10.52 42.78
CA HIS A 404 60.99 -10.47 43.71
C HIS A 404 60.52 -10.88 45.11
N SER A 405 61.30 -11.71 45.79
CA SER A 405 61.05 -12.02 47.20
C SER A 405 61.31 -10.81 48.09
N SER A 406 60.73 -10.78 49.29
CA SER A 406 61.01 -9.74 50.30
C SER A 406 62.50 -9.67 50.67
N GLU A 407 63.21 -10.79 50.60
CA GLU A 407 64.65 -10.87 50.86
C GLU A 407 65.47 -10.28 49.71
N GLU A 408 65.08 -10.52 48.45
CA GLU A 408 65.73 -9.91 47.28
C GLU A 408 65.56 -8.39 47.28
N ILE A 409 64.35 -7.91 47.60
CA ILE A 409 64.06 -6.47 47.78
C ILE A 409 64.90 -5.90 48.92
N ALA A 410 64.98 -6.61 50.06
CA ALA A 410 65.78 -6.19 51.20
C ALA A 410 67.27 -6.17 50.88
N GLN A 411 67.78 -7.13 50.10
CA GLN A 411 69.18 -7.19 49.69
C GLN A 411 69.56 -6.06 48.74
N GLN A 412 68.69 -5.74 47.77
CA GLN A 412 68.89 -4.59 46.90
C GLN A 412 68.94 -3.30 47.73
N THR A 413 67.98 -3.12 48.65
CA THR A 413 67.92 -1.95 49.54
C THR A 413 69.18 -1.85 50.42
N ARG A 414 69.63 -2.95 51.04
CA ARG A 414 70.87 -2.99 51.84
C ARG A 414 72.09 -2.62 51.00
N THR A 415 72.19 -3.14 49.78
CA THR A 415 73.30 -2.82 48.87
C THR A 415 73.33 -1.34 48.49
N GLU A 416 72.17 -0.76 48.19
CA GLU A 416 72.03 0.69 47.94
C GLU A 416 72.39 1.52 49.19
N MET A 417 71.94 1.09 50.38
CA MET A 417 72.29 1.72 51.65
C MET A 417 73.78 1.64 51.97
N ASP A 418 74.43 0.51 51.73
CA ASP A 418 75.88 0.33 51.94
C ASP A 418 76.71 1.15 50.95
N ALA A 419 76.27 1.24 49.69
CA ALA A 419 76.87 2.11 48.68
C ALA A 419 76.78 3.59 49.10
N ASN A 420 75.59 4.02 49.55
CA ASN A 420 75.38 5.38 50.07
C ASN A 420 76.20 5.64 51.35
N SER A 421 76.28 4.67 52.25
CA SER A 421 77.11 4.74 53.46
C SER A 421 78.59 4.89 53.11
N THR A 422 79.08 4.15 52.11
CA THR A 422 80.45 4.27 51.60
C THR A 422 80.71 5.64 50.97
N GLN A 423 79.74 6.19 50.22
CA GLN A 423 79.84 7.55 49.67
C GLN A 423 79.86 8.62 50.78
N LEU A 424 79.05 8.46 51.83
CA LEU A 424 79.04 9.34 53.00
C LEU A 424 80.33 9.20 53.84
N ALA A 425 80.91 8.00 53.92
CA ALA A 425 82.22 7.78 54.53
C ALA A 425 83.33 8.51 53.75
N LYS A 426 83.26 8.60 52.42
CA LYS A 426 84.19 9.45 51.63
C LYS A 426 84.07 10.94 51.93
N LEU A 427 82.93 11.41 52.45
CA LEU A 427 82.75 12.76 52.99
C LEU A 427 83.30 12.88 54.43
N GLY A 428 83.19 11.83 55.25
CA GLY A 428 83.66 11.80 56.64
C GLY A 428 85.16 11.50 56.82
N THR A 429 85.76 10.78 55.88
CA THR A 429 87.21 10.59 55.71
C THR A 429 87.54 11.05 54.29
N PRO A 430 88.04 12.28 54.11
CA PRO A 430 88.22 12.85 52.77
C PRO A 430 89.05 11.92 51.89
N ALA A 431 88.61 11.73 50.64
CA ALA A 431 89.41 11.08 49.60
C ALA A 431 90.83 11.68 49.55
N ALA A 432 91.84 10.89 49.18
CA ALA A 432 93.26 11.26 49.28
C ALA A 432 93.57 12.68 48.75
N ASP A 433 92.89 13.11 47.69
CA ASP A 433 93.07 14.43 47.08
C ASP A 433 92.47 15.58 47.93
N VAL A 434 91.25 15.41 48.45
CA VAL A 434 90.63 16.42 49.33
C VAL A 434 91.34 16.46 50.68
N SER A 435 91.83 15.32 51.17
CA SER A 435 92.66 15.28 52.38
C SER A 435 94.02 15.97 52.15
N ALA A 436 94.57 15.90 50.94
CA ALA A 436 95.79 16.60 50.58
C ALA A 436 95.56 18.11 50.48
N ASP A 437 94.48 18.56 49.85
CA ASP A 437 94.12 19.99 49.77
C ASP A 437 93.87 20.58 51.17
N ILE A 438 93.13 19.87 52.04
CA ILE A 438 92.92 20.30 53.43
C ILE A 438 94.24 20.35 54.19
N ALA A 439 95.13 19.39 54.00
CA ALA A 439 96.45 19.39 54.63
C ALA A 439 97.32 20.56 54.12
N ALA A 440 97.26 20.86 52.82
CA ALA A 440 97.96 21.99 52.22
C ALA A 440 97.45 23.33 52.77
N VAL A 441 96.12 23.54 52.81
CA VAL A 441 95.52 24.74 53.39
C VAL A 441 95.85 24.88 54.88
N LYS A 442 95.86 23.79 55.66
CA LYS A 442 96.28 23.81 57.06
C LYS A 442 97.76 24.19 57.21
N ALA A 443 98.63 23.67 56.35
CA ALA A 443 100.05 24.02 56.36
C ALA A 443 100.28 25.49 56.00
N GLU A 444 99.58 25.99 54.98
CA GLU A 444 99.62 27.40 54.59
C GLU A 444 99.09 28.31 55.69
N THR A 445 97.96 27.95 56.32
CA THR A 445 97.39 28.68 57.47
C THR A 445 98.37 28.71 58.64
N ALA A 446 99.05 27.60 58.94
CA ALA A 446 100.07 27.53 59.99
C ALA A 446 101.29 28.41 59.65
N SER A 447 101.71 28.43 58.39
CA SER A 447 102.80 29.30 57.91
C SER A 447 102.44 30.78 58.05
N ILE A 448 101.24 31.17 57.60
CA ILE A 448 100.72 32.53 57.75
C ILE A 448 100.65 32.91 59.23
N GLN A 449 100.20 32.00 60.10
CA GLN A 449 100.13 32.26 61.54
C GLN A 449 101.53 32.42 62.16
N ALA A 450 102.51 31.64 61.71
CA ALA A 450 103.90 31.74 62.15
C ALA A 450 104.55 33.07 61.75
N GLU A 451 104.17 33.65 60.60
CA GLU A 451 104.67 34.97 60.16
C GLU A 451 103.91 36.13 60.83
N THR A 452 102.59 36.04 60.93
CA THR A 452 101.75 37.11 61.47
C THR A 452 101.85 37.26 62.99
N THR A 453 102.15 36.19 63.73
CA THR A 453 102.28 36.23 65.20
C THR A 453 103.45 37.12 65.68
N PRO A 454 104.68 36.97 65.14
CA PRO A 454 105.78 37.90 65.43
C PRO A 454 105.48 39.34 65.00
N ILE A 455 104.85 39.54 63.84
CA ILE A 455 104.46 40.88 63.34
C ILE A 455 103.53 41.53 64.35
N LYS A 456 102.44 40.85 64.73
CA LYS A 456 101.50 41.35 65.74
C LYS A 456 102.21 41.67 67.06
N THR A 457 103.08 40.78 67.53
CA THR A 457 103.84 40.98 68.78
C THR A 457 104.69 42.27 68.74
N LYS A 458 105.25 42.62 67.58
CA LYS A 458 106.01 43.86 67.41
C LYS A 458 105.11 45.07 67.25
N THR A 459 104.02 44.96 66.48
CA THR A 459 103.08 46.06 66.30
C THR A 459 102.32 46.39 67.58
N ASP A 460 101.99 45.40 68.43
CA ASP A 460 101.38 45.60 69.74
C ASP A 460 102.28 46.39 70.71
N GLN A 461 103.60 46.45 70.47
CA GLN A 461 104.53 47.27 71.26
C GLN A 461 104.54 48.74 70.83
N LEU A 462 103.90 49.08 69.71
CA LEU A 462 103.78 50.43 69.22
C LEU A 462 102.56 51.10 69.88
N THR A 463 102.76 52.24 70.53
CA THR A 463 101.69 53.01 71.18
C THR A 463 101.30 54.19 70.28
N PHE A 464 100.00 54.36 70.03
CA PHE A 464 99.43 55.46 69.24
C PHE A 464 98.35 56.17 70.08
N THR A 465 98.71 57.24 70.80
CA THR A 465 97.77 58.05 71.60
C THR A 465 96.99 59.02 70.70
N LYS A 466 97.49 59.29 69.49
CA LYS A 466 96.79 60.01 68.42
C LYS A 466 96.75 59.16 67.15
N SER A 467 95.66 59.28 66.39
CA SER A 467 95.48 58.53 65.14
C SER A 467 96.57 58.88 64.13
N ASN A 468 97.16 57.85 63.50
CA ASN A 468 98.24 57.94 62.51
C ASN A 468 99.60 58.48 63.02
N GLU A 469 99.79 58.63 64.34
CA GLU A 469 101.06 59.09 64.95
C GLU A 469 101.62 58.04 65.91
N LEU A 470 102.86 57.60 65.68
CA LEU A 470 103.56 56.68 66.59
C LEU A 470 104.18 57.46 67.74
N ASP A 471 103.75 57.18 68.97
CA ASP A 471 104.35 57.76 70.17
C ASP A 471 105.63 57.02 70.52
N ALA A 472 106.74 57.45 69.93
CA ALA A 472 108.06 56.93 70.23
C ALA A 472 108.72 57.75 71.35
N ASN A 473 108.76 57.21 72.57
CA ASN A 473 109.58 57.77 73.65
C ASN A 473 111.03 57.27 73.53
N THR A 474 111.97 58.16 73.23
CA THR A 474 113.40 57.84 73.16
C THR A 474 113.95 57.55 74.55
N LYS A 475 114.21 56.27 74.88
CA LYS A 475 114.71 55.87 76.21
C LYS A 475 116.15 56.32 76.50
N SER A 476 116.99 56.46 75.47
CA SER A 476 118.37 56.94 75.61
C SER A 476 118.90 57.49 74.28
N ILE A 477 119.83 58.44 74.35
CA ILE A 477 120.57 58.96 73.20
C ILE A 477 122.05 58.85 73.53
N ASN A 478 122.84 58.25 72.63
CA ASN A 478 124.29 58.02 72.81
C ASN A 478 124.63 57.36 74.17
N SER A 479 123.82 56.38 74.57
CA SER A 479 123.94 55.66 75.84
C SER A 479 123.68 56.48 77.11
N ALA A 480 123.25 57.73 76.98
CA ALA A 480 122.74 58.53 78.09
C ALA A 480 121.21 58.40 78.16
N THR A 481 120.69 58.04 79.34
CA THR A 481 119.24 57.92 79.59
C THR A 481 118.57 59.29 79.48
N VAL A 482 117.47 59.37 78.73
CA VAL A 482 116.67 60.59 78.61
C VAL A 482 115.48 60.48 79.54
N THR A 483 115.43 61.36 80.56
CA THR A 483 114.35 61.43 81.56
C THR A 483 113.58 62.73 81.33
N GLY A 484 112.34 62.64 80.84
CA GLY A 484 111.45 63.78 80.64
C GLY A 484 109.99 63.32 80.74
N ASP A 485 109.12 64.14 81.34
CA ASP A 485 107.76 63.79 81.75
C ASP A 485 106.68 63.96 80.65
N GLY A 486 107.11 64.32 79.43
CA GLY A 486 106.25 64.29 78.24
C GLY A 486 105.15 65.35 78.19
N ASN A 487 105.18 66.39 79.04
CA ASN A 487 104.14 67.43 79.07
C ASN A 487 104.70 68.85 78.91
N ALA A 488 104.92 69.26 77.65
CA ALA A 488 104.90 70.64 77.13
C ALA A 488 105.68 71.77 77.83
N THR A 489 106.43 71.55 78.90
CA THR A 489 107.41 72.51 79.40
C THR A 489 108.75 72.32 78.67
N PRO A 490 109.32 73.37 78.05
CA PRO A 490 110.59 73.26 77.34
C PRO A 490 111.69 72.83 78.29
N TRP A 491 112.59 71.98 77.78
CA TRP A 491 113.79 71.51 78.44
C TRP A 491 114.59 72.68 79.04
N ASP A 492 114.52 72.85 80.36
CA ASP A 492 115.41 73.74 81.08
C ASP A 492 116.62 72.95 81.56
N GLY A 493 117.76 73.30 80.98
CA GLY A 493 119.05 72.93 81.52
C GLY A 493 119.21 73.49 82.93
N ILE A 494 119.69 72.62 83.82
CA ILE A 494 120.97 72.86 84.48
C ILE A 494 121.91 71.74 84.06
#